data_AF-A0A4Q3TRH7-F1
#
_entry.id   AF-A0A4Q3TRH7-F1
#
_cell.length_a   1.000
_cell.length_b   1.000
_cell.length_c   1.000
_cell.angle_alpha   90.00
_cell.angle_beta   90.00
_cell.angle_gamma   90.00
#
_symmetry.space_group_name_H-M   'P 1'
#
loop_
_entity.id
_entity.type
_entity.pdbx_description
1 polymer ?
#
loop_
_entity_poly.entity_id
_entity_poly.type
_entity_poly.pdbx_seq_one_letter_code
_entity_poly.pdbx_strand_id
1 'polypeptide(L)'
;MTGRHCYDWPRPAVTTDIAVFSEQGGVASILLIQRGHEPFAGSWALPGGFLDEGETLEACAARELAEETGLVAGDLSLFGTY
;
A
#
# COMPACT_ATOMS: atom_id res chain seq x y z
N MET A 1 -19.72 -18.84 10.78
CA MET A 1 -20.71 -17.80 10.51
C MET A 1 -20.98 -17.81 9.02
N THR A 2 -22.21 -18.13 8.63
CA THR A 2 -22.62 -18.53 7.28
C THR A 2 -23.33 -17.37 6.55
N GLY A 3 -22.73 -16.91 5.44
CA GLY A 3 -23.39 -16.20 4.34
C GLY A 3 -23.48 -14.67 4.46
N ARG A 4 -22.66 -13.95 3.67
CA ARG A 4 -22.75 -12.54 3.25
C ARG A 4 -21.38 -12.25 2.60
N HIS A 5 -21.18 -12.46 1.30
CA HIS A 5 -21.36 -11.45 0.26
C HIS A 5 -21.32 -12.15 -1.11
N CYS A 6 -22.46 -12.70 -1.56
CA CYS A 6 -22.59 -13.15 -2.94
C CYS A 6 -23.06 -11.96 -3.77
N TYR A 7 -22.27 -11.56 -4.77
CA TYR A 7 -22.59 -10.50 -5.73
C TYR A 7 -22.40 -11.08 -7.12
N ASP A 8 -23.30 -10.81 -8.07
CA ASP A 8 -23.16 -11.40 -9.42
C ASP A 8 -22.04 -10.74 -10.25
N TRP A 9 -21.35 -9.74 -9.70
CA TRP A 9 -20.22 -9.03 -10.33
C TRP A 9 -18.92 -9.24 -9.54
N PRO A 10 -17.82 -9.63 -10.22
CA PRO A 10 -16.53 -9.79 -9.55
C PRO A 10 -16.01 -8.45 -9.04
N ARG A 11 -15.49 -8.45 -7.81
CA ARG A 11 -14.84 -7.29 -7.21
C ARG A 11 -13.33 -7.41 -7.44
N PRO A 12 -12.66 -6.34 -7.93
CA PRO A 12 -11.21 -6.36 -7.98
C PRO A 12 -10.66 -6.41 -6.56
N ALA A 13 -9.49 -7.03 -6.40
CA ALA A 13 -8.69 -6.76 -5.21
C ALA A 13 -8.22 -5.30 -5.28
N VAL A 14 -8.32 -4.59 -4.16
CA VAL A 14 -7.90 -3.19 -4.05
C VAL A 14 -6.62 -3.16 -3.23
N THR A 15 -5.61 -2.46 -3.74
CA THR A 15 -4.35 -2.24 -3.05
C THR A 15 -4.06 -0.76 -2.90
N THR A 16 -3.19 -0.43 -1.94
CA THR A 16 -2.58 0.90 -1.83
C THR A 16 -1.08 0.76 -1.94
N ASP A 17 -0.46 1.56 -2.80
CA ASP A 17 0.99 1.70 -2.92
C ASP A 17 1.40 3.13 -2.52
N ILE A 18 2.44 3.28 -1.70
CA ILE A 18 2.81 4.56 -1.07
C ILE A 18 4.15 5.04 -1.61
N ALA A 19 4.17 6.21 -2.24
CA ALA A 19 5.39 6.88 -2.66
C ALA A 19 5.87 7.87 -1.57
N VAL A 20 6.89 7.48 -0.80
CA VAL A 20 7.50 8.34 0.22
C VAL A 20 8.75 9.02 -0.34
N PHE A 21 8.72 10.34 -0.44
CA PHE A 21 9.85 11.15 -0.92
C PHE A 21 10.62 11.77 0.25
N SER A 22 11.93 11.85 0.09
CA SER A 22 12.82 12.59 0.99
C SER A 22 13.83 13.38 0.15
N GLU A 23 14.24 14.54 0.65
CA GLU A 23 15.35 15.30 0.07
C GLU A 23 16.44 15.49 1.13
N GLN A 24 17.67 15.10 0.81
CA GLN A 24 18.83 15.32 1.68
C GLN A 24 19.98 15.88 0.86
N GLY A 25 20.52 17.03 1.28
CA GLY A 25 21.63 17.68 0.58
C GLY A 25 21.31 18.07 -0.88
N GLY A 26 20.04 18.36 -1.20
CA GLY A 26 19.59 18.68 -2.56
C GLY A 26 19.41 17.46 -3.47
N VAL A 27 19.44 16.24 -2.91
CA VAL A 27 19.20 15.00 -3.66
C VAL A 27 17.85 14.41 -3.24
N ALA A 28 16.94 14.29 -4.21
CA ALA A 28 15.66 13.62 -4.03
C ALA A 28 15.84 12.09 -4.00
N SER A 29 15.12 11.43 -3.10
CA SER A 29 15.11 9.98 -2.93
C SER A 29 13.68 9.51 -2.71
N ILE A 30 13.42 8.24 -3.05
CA ILE A 30 12.14 7.57 -2.80
C ILE A 30 12.40 6.29 -2.00
N LEU A 31 11.51 5.99 -1.06
CA LEU A 31 11.55 4.73 -0.31
C LEU A 31 11.09 3.56 -1.19
N LEU A 32 11.85 2.48 -1.16
CA LEU A 32 11.50 1.21 -1.80
C LEU A 32 11.70 0.06 -0.81
N ILE A 33 10.90 -0.98 -0.98
CA ILE A 33 11.04 -2.26 -0.29
C ILE A 33 11.45 -3.35 -1.28
N GLN A 34 12.07 -4.42 -0.80
CA GLN A 34 12.23 -5.66 -1.57
C GLN A 34 11.11 -6.62 -1.23
N ARG A 35 10.36 -7.07 -2.24
CA ARG A 35 9.23 -7.98 -2.05
C ARG A 35 9.69 -9.33 -1.52
N GLY A 36 9.11 -9.77 -0.41
CA GLY A 36 9.41 -11.09 0.19
C GLY A 36 8.65 -12.26 -0.45
N HIS A 37 7.60 -11.99 -1.23
CA HIS A 37 6.65 -12.99 -1.71
C HIS A 37 6.30 -12.82 -3.19
N GLU A 38 5.90 -13.93 -3.82
CA GLU A 38 5.35 -13.91 -5.18
C GLU A 38 3.97 -13.22 -5.21
N PRO A 39 3.59 -12.59 -6.35
CA PRO A 39 4.38 -12.43 -7.56
C PRO A 39 5.55 -11.43 -7.38
N PHE A 40 6.61 -11.58 -8.19
CA PHE A 40 7.78 -10.68 -8.25
C PHE A 40 8.66 -10.66 -6.99
N ALA A 41 8.82 -11.80 -6.33
CA ALA A 41 9.70 -11.91 -5.17
C ALA A 41 11.13 -11.41 -5.50
N GLY A 42 11.76 -10.70 -4.57
CA GLY A 42 13.10 -10.10 -4.72
C GLY A 42 13.16 -8.83 -5.58
N SER A 43 12.06 -8.41 -6.21
CA SER A 43 12.01 -7.13 -6.95
C SER A 43 11.82 -5.95 -5.99
N TRP A 44 12.33 -4.79 -6.38
CA TRP A 44 12.05 -3.53 -5.69
C TRP A 44 10.65 -3.02 -6.02
N ALA A 45 9.93 -2.53 -5.01
CA ALA A 45 8.57 -1.99 -5.12
C ALA A 45 8.36 -0.82 -4.16
N LEU A 46 7.26 -0.08 -4.37
CA LEU A 46 6.73 0.80 -3.34
C LEU A 46 6.22 -0.05 -2.17
N PRO A 47 6.28 0.46 -0.92
CA PRO A 47 5.56 -0.15 0.18
C PRO A 47 4.05 -0.10 -0.10
N GLY A 48 3.33 -1.15 0.30
CA GLY A 48 1.92 -1.28 -0.02
C GLY A 48 1.36 -2.68 0.13
N GLY A 49 0.04 -2.77 0.13
CA GLY A 49 -0.65 -4.03 0.33
C GLY A 49 -2.15 -3.93 0.08
N PHE A 50 -2.88 -4.95 0.53
CA PHE A 50 -4.28 -5.12 0.23
C PHE A 50 -5.17 -4.40 1.24
N LEU A 51 -6.26 -3.83 0.74
CA LEU A 51 -7.29 -3.21 1.56
C LEU A 51 -8.07 -4.26 2.34
N ASP A 52 -8.18 -4.08 3.65
CA ASP A 52 -9.03 -4.92 4.49
C ASP A 52 -10.51 -4.52 4.41
N GLU A 53 -11.40 -5.46 4.76
CA GLU A 53 -12.83 -5.19 4.71
C GLU A 53 -13.24 -4.09 5.71
N GLY A 54 -13.86 -3.02 5.19
CA GLY A 54 -14.29 -1.88 5.99
C GLY A 54 -13.18 -0.86 6.29
N GLU A 55 -11.98 -1.09 5.77
CA GLU A 55 -10.85 -0.17 5.89
C GLU A 55 -10.95 0.96 4.84
N THR A 56 -10.56 2.18 5.22
CA THR A 56 -10.41 3.30 4.28
C THR A 56 -9.07 3.21 3.56
N LEU A 57 -8.95 3.74 2.34
CA LEU A 57 -7.70 3.74 1.59
C LEU A 57 -6.54 4.39 2.37
N GLU A 58 -6.81 5.49 3.07
CA GLU A 58 -5.83 6.20 3.88
C GLU A 58 -5.34 5.36 5.07
N ALA A 59 -6.26 4.64 5.73
CA ALA A 59 -5.92 3.74 6.83
C ALA A 59 -5.08 2.55 6.35
N CYS A 60 -5.44 1.94 5.22
CA CYS A 60 -4.67 0.87 4.59
C CYS A 60 -3.26 1.34 4.24
N ALA A 61 -3.15 2.49 3.57
CA ALA A 61 -1.85 3.05 3.20
C ALA A 61 -0.96 3.33 4.42
N ALA A 62 -1.54 3.86 5.51
CA ALA A 62 -0.81 4.11 6.74
C ALA A 62 -0.38 2.82 7.46
N ARG A 63 -1.25 1.80 7.49
CA ARG A 63 -0.97 0.49 8.08
C ARG A 63 0.16 -0.22 7.33
N GLU A 64 0.03 -0.37 6.02
CA GLU A 64 1.02 -1.05 5.18
C GLU A 64 2.39 -0.36 5.26
N LEU A 65 2.41 0.98 5.21
CA LEU A 65 3.66 1.72 5.38
C LEU A 65 4.33 1.43 6.75
N ALA A 66 3.55 1.37 7.83
CA ALA A 66 4.06 1.10 9.15
C ALA A 66 4.55 -0.34 9.30
N GLU A 67 3.83 -1.33 8.78
CA GLU A 67 4.17 -2.75 8.87
C GLU A 67 5.45 -3.09 8.11
N GLU A 68 5.62 -2.56 6.90
CA GLU A 68 6.75 -2.92 6.04
C GLU A 68 8.02 -2.09 6.31
N THR A 69 7.88 -0.88 6.85
CA THR A 69 8.99 0.07 6.95
C THR A 69 9.23 0.63 8.36
N GLY A 70 8.27 0.46 9.27
CA GLY A 70 8.29 1.05 10.61
C GLY A 70 7.98 2.56 10.63
N LEU A 71 7.67 3.18 9.49
CA LEU A 71 7.35 4.61 9.41
C LEU A 71 5.89 4.87 9.78
N VAL A 72 5.65 5.93 10.55
CA VAL A 72 4.30 6.40 10.85
C VAL A 72 3.92 7.46 9.81
N ALA A 73 2.81 7.21 9.11
CA ALA A 73 2.29 8.17 8.13
C ALA A 73 1.91 9.50 8.78
N GLY A 74 2.32 10.61 8.14
CA GLY A 74 1.78 11.94 8.40
C GLY A 74 0.56 12.20 7.52
N ASP A 75 0.55 13.35 6.84
CA ASP A 75 -0.49 13.65 5.86
C ASP A 75 -0.31 12.80 4.60
N LEU A 76 -1.36 12.08 4.22
CA LEU A 76 -1.42 11.30 2.99
C LEU A 76 -2.30 12.01 1.96
N SER A 77 -1.86 12.01 0.71
CA SER A 77 -2.62 12.55 -0.43
C SER A 77 -2.75 11.51 -1.52
N LEU A 78 -3.97 11.27 -2.00
CA LEU A 78 -4.21 10.39 -3.13
C LEU A 78 -3.55 10.95 -4.40
N PHE A 79 -2.67 10.15 -5.02
CA PHE A 79 -2.04 10.50 -6.29
C PHE A 79 -2.90 10.06 -7.49
N GLY A 80 -3.39 8.82 -7.48
CA GLY A 80 -4.20 8.26 -8.56
C GLY A 80 -4.64 6.82 -8.27
N THR A 81 -5.50 6.30 -9.15
CA THR A 81 -5.97 4.91 -9.15
C THR A 81 -5.62 4.28 -10.50
N TYR A 82 -5.03 3.08 -10.47
CA TYR A 82 -4.47 2.40 -11.64
C TYR A 82 -5.12 1.05 -11.90
#